data_AF-A0A7C6HN64-F1
#
_entry.id   AF-A0A7C6HN64-F1
#
_cell.length_a   1.000
_cell.length_b   1.000
_cell.length_c   1.000
_cell.angle_alpha   90.00
_cell.angle_beta   90.00
_cell.angle_gamma   90.00
#
_symmetry.space_group_name_H-M   'P 1'
#
loop_
_entity.id
_entity.type
_entity.pdbx_description
1 polymer ?
#
loop_
_entity_poly.entity_id
_entity_poly.type
_entity_poly.pdbx_seq_one_letter_code
_entity_poly.pdbx_strand_id
1 'polypeptide(L)' 'MDIKAKIEEIVAKVKSDKDLAAKFKANPLKTVKDLLGVDIPDEQVNAIVDGVKAKVNLDEAEGLLGKVKKLF' A
#
# COMPACT_ATOMS: atom_id res chain seq x y z
N MET A 1 15.54 -11.56 1.02
CA MET A 1 14.13 -11.22 0.76
C MET A 1 13.95 -9.74 1.02
N ASP A 2 13.76 -8.94 -0.04
CA ASP A 2 13.58 -7.48 0.09
C ASP A 2 12.11 -7.13 0.31
N ILE A 3 11.67 -7.30 1.55
CA ILE A 3 10.31 -6.93 2.00
C ILE A 3 10.02 -5.46 1.67
N LYS A 4 11.02 -4.58 1.80
CA LYS A 4 10.89 -3.16 1.42
C LYS A 4 10.58 -2.95 -0.06
N ALA A 5 11.30 -3.63 -0.95
CA ALA A 5 11.07 -3.52 -2.39
C ALA A 5 9.65 -3.99 -2.76
N LYS A 6 9.20 -5.07 -2.14
CA LYS A 6 7.84 -5.58 -2.28
C LYS A 6 6.78 -4.58 -1.81
N ILE A 7 7.00 -3.92 -0.66
CA ILE A 7 6.11 -2.84 -0.18
C ILE A 7 6.03 -1.73 -1.21
N GLU A 8 7.16 -1.24 -1.71
CA GLU A 8 7.17 -0.14 -2.68
C GLU A 8 6.51 -0.50 -4.00
N GLU A 9 6.73 -1.71 -4.50
CA GLU A 9 6.08 -2.20 -5.72
C GLU A 9 4.55 -2.27 -5.56
N ILE A 10 4.07 -2.80 -4.42
CA ILE A 10 2.63 -2.87 -4.14
C ILE A 10 2.05 -1.48 -3.95
N VAL A 11 2.73 -0.57 -3.22
CA VAL A 11 2.29 0.82 -3.09
C VAL A 11 2.18 1.50 -4.45
N ALA A 12 3.19 1.34 -5.31
CA ALA A 12 3.19 1.93 -6.64
C ALA A 12 2.03 1.38 -7.50
N LYS A 13 1.79 0.06 -7.46
CA LYS A 13 0.64 -0.58 -8.12
C LYS A 13 -0.69 -0.10 -7.55
N VAL A 14 -0.86 -0.09 -6.23
CA VAL A 14 -2.07 0.38 -5.53
C VAL A 14 -2.36 1.86 -5.81
N LYS A 15 -1.33 2.70 -5.92
CA LYS A 15 -1.50 4.12 -6.27
C LYS A 15 -1.85 4.33 -7.74
N SER A 16 -1.26 3.54 -8.64
CA SER A 16 -1.46 3.69 -10.09
C SER A 16 -2.73 3.00 -10.58
N ASP A 17 -3.15 1.92 -9.92
CA ASP A 17 -4.25 1.06 -10.30
C ASP A 17 -5.41 1.20 -9.30
N LYS A 18 -6.50 1.83 -9.75
CA LYS A 18 -7.69 2.08 -8.93
C LYS A 18 -8.41 0.79 -8.54
N ASP A 19 -8.34 -0.26 -9.36
CA ASP A 19 -8.92 -1.55 -9.03
C ASP A 19 -8.14 -2.23 -7.90
N LEU A 20 -6.80 -2.16 -7.96
CA LEU A 20 -5.96 -2.62 -6.85
C LEU A 20 -6.16 -1.78 -5.60
N ALA A 21 -6.33 -0.46 -5.72
CA ALA A 21 -6.68 0.39 -4.58
C ALA A 21 -7.99 -0.04 -3.92
N ALA A 22 -9.02 -0.32 -4.71
CA ALA A 22 -10.31 -0.78 -4.21
C ALA A 22 -10.19 -2.17 -3.55
N LYS A 23 -9.52 -3.12 -4.22
CA LYS A 23 -9.27 -4.46 -3.68
C LYS A 23 -8.41 -4.42 -2.40
N PHE A 24 -7.41 -3.56 -2.35
CA PHE A 24 -6.56 -3.37 -1.18
C PHE A 24 -7.32 -2.71 -0.03
N LYS A 25 -8.19 -1.72 -0.30
CA LYS A 25 -9.06 -1.13 0.73
C LYS A 25 -10.05 -2.17 1.28
N ALA A 26 -10.58 -3.05 0.43
CA ALA A 26 -11.50 -4.11 0.85
C ALA A 26 -10.78 -5.26 1.59
N ASN A 27 -9.67 -5.75 1.03
CA ASN A 27 -8.93 -6.91 1.51
C ASN A 27 -7.41 -6.73 1.26
N PRO A 28 -6.71 -5.97 2.11
CA PRO A 28 -5.31 -5.65 1.90
C PRO A 28 -4.41 -6.89 2.03
N LEU A 29 -4.66 -7.72 3.04
CA LEU A 29 -3.97 -9.00 3.25
C LEU A 29 -4.06 -9.91 2.03
N LYS A 30 -5.28 -10.14 1.52
CA LYS A 30 -5.50 -11.00 0.36
C LYS A 30 -4.84 -10.44 -0.89
N THR A 31 -5.00 -9.13 -1.13
CA THR A 31 -4.39 -8.46 -2.29
C THR A 31 -2.87 -8.57 -2.27
N VAL A 32 -2.25 -8.35 -1.11
CA VAL A 32 -0.80 -8.47 -0.94
C VAL A 32 -0.35 -9.91 -1.09
N LYS A 33 -1.05 -10.89 -0.50
CA LYS A 33 -0.75 -12.32 -0.63
C LYS A 33 -0.86 -12.81 -2.07
N ASP A 34 -1.88 -12.37 -2.81
CA ASP A 34 -2.06 -12.67 -4.23
C ASP A 34 -0.95 -12.05 -5.09
N LEU A 35 -0.49 -10.83 -4.76
CA LEU A 35 0.60 -10.14 -5.47
C LEU A 35 1.99 -10.72 -5.18
N LEU A 36 2.21 -11.21 -3.97
CA LEU A 36 3.49 -11.76 -3.52
C LEU A 36 3.66 -13.25 -3.80
N GLY A 37 2.54 -13.97 -3.93
CA GLY A 37 2.50 -15.42 -4.00
C GLY A 37 2.18 -16.06 -2.65
N VAL A 38 1.66 -17.28 -2.70
CA VAL A 38 1.11 -18.03 -1.55
C VAL A 38 2.19 -18.56 -0.60
N ASP A 39 3.46 -18.44 -0.96
CA ASP A 39 4.62 -18.99 -0.23
C ASP A 39 5.16 -18.05 0.88
N ILE A 40 4.55 -16.87 1.07
CA ILE A 40 5.01 -15.91 2.07
C ILE A 40 4.29 -16.13 3.40
N PRO A 41 5.02 -16.19 4.54
CA PRO A 41 4.41 -16.30 5.86
C PRO A 41 3.53 -15.09 6.17
N ASP A 42 2.37 -15.33 6.80
CA ASP A 42 1.37 -14.31 7.10
C ASP A 42 1.92 -13.13 7.93
N GLU A 43 2.95 -13.36 8.74
CA GLU A 43 3.64 -12.32 9.50
C GLU A 43 4.34 -11.28 8.59
N GLN A 44 5.01 -11.75 7.55
CA GLN A 44 5.63 -10.86 6.56
C GLN A 44 4.58 -10.16 5.70
N VAL A 45 3.50 -10.86 5.34
CA VAL A 45 2.38 -10.27 4.60
C VAL A 45 1.77 -9.12 5.40
N ASN A 46 1.55 -9.30 6.71
CA ASN A 46 1.06 -8.24 7.58
C ASN A 46 2.01 -7.03 7.63
N ALA A 47 3.32 -7.26 7.82
CA ALA A 47 4.29 -6.17 7.80
C ALA A 47 4.29 -5.39 6.48
N ILE A 48 4.10 -6.10 5.35
CA ILE A 48 3.99 -5.47 4.03
C ILE A 48 2.69 -4.66 3.92
N VAL A 49 1.56 -5.26 4.29
CA VAL A 49 0.25 -4.60 4.30
C VAL A 49 0.27 -3.33 5.12
N ASP A 50 0.84 -3.37 6.33
CA ASP A 50 0.94 -2.20 7.20
C ASP A 50 1.86 -1.15 6.61
N GLY A 51 2.99 -1.54 6.04
CA GLY A 51 3.87 -0.63 5.30
C GLY A 51 3.17 0.03 4.10
N VAL A 52 2.38 -0.72 3.34
CA VAL A 52 1.61 -0.23 2.20
C VAL A 52 0.52 0.74 2.68
N LYS A 53 -0.28 0.36 3.69
CA LYS A 53 -1.31 1.23 4.29
C LYS A 53 -0.71 2.51 4.84
N ALA A 54 0.40 2.41 5.57
CA ALA A 54 1.08 3.56 6.13
C ALA A 54 1.52 4.52 5.02
N LYS A 55 2.21 4.03 3.97
CA LYS A 55 2.61 4.88 2.83
C LYS A 55 1.43 5.47 2.08
N VAL A 56 0.35 4.72 1.84
CA VAL A 56 -0.84 5.22 1.14
C VAL A 56 -1.54 6.31 1.95
N ASN A 57 -1.75 6.10 3.25
CA ASN A 57 -2.34 7.10 4.14
C ASN A 57 -1.45 8.34 4.29
N LEU A 58 -0.14 8.16 4.38
CA LEU A 58 0.81 9.27 4.44
C LEU A 58 0.73 10.15 3.19
N ASP A 59 0.61 9.53 2.01
CA ASP A 59 0.48 10.24 0.73
C ASP A 59 -0.85 10.98 0.60
N GLU A 60 -1.96 10.41 1.08
CA GLU A 60 -3.26 11.11 1.15
C GLU A 60 -3.17 12.31 2.10
N ALA A 61 -2.52 12.16 3.26
CA ALA A 61 -2.30 13.22 4.21
C ALA A 61 -1.37 14.33 3.66
N GLU A 62 -0.23 13.97 3.06
CA GLU A 62 0.66 14.92 2.39
C GLU A 62 -0.03 15.64 1.24
N GLY A 63 -0.84 14.93 0.45
CA GLY A 63 -1.66 15.51 -0.62
C GLY A 63 -2.68 16.51 -0.09
N LEU A 64 -3.30 16.25 1.07
CA LEU A 64 -4.21 17.18 1.72
C LEU A 64 -3.48 18.37 2.34
N LEU A 65 -2.37 18.14 3.06
CA LEU A 65 -1.56 19.20 3.66
C LEU A 65 -0.94 20.13 2.59
N GLY A 66 -0.48 19.56 1.48
CA GLY A 66 0.03 20.32 0.35
C GLY A 66 -1.06 21.19 -0.30
N LYS A 67 -2.30 20.69 -0.41
CA LYS A 67 -3.44 21.48 -0.88
C LYS A 67 -3.82 22.58 0.10
N VAL A 68 -3.87 22.28 1.40
CA VAL A 68 -4.15 23.26 2.45
C VAL A 68 -3.10 24.37 2.44
N LYS A 69 -1.80 24.04 2.41
CA LYS A 69 -0.72 25.02 2.35
C LYS A 69 -0.75 25.89 1.08
N LYS A 70 -1.35 25.40 -0.01
CA LYS A 70 -1.52 26.16 -1.26
C LYS A 70 -2.74 27.09 -1.23
N LEU A 71 -3.67 26.88 -0.29
CA LEU A 71 -4.88 27.69 -0.11
C LEU A 71 -4.70 28.81 0.93
N PHE A 72 -3.57 28.83 1.67
CA PHE A 72 -3.23 29.84 2.68
C PHE A 72 -2.01 30.66 2.29
#